data_AF-A0A946QEG8-F1
#
_entry.id   AF-A0A946QEG8-F1
#
_cell.length_a   1.000
_cell.length_b   1.000
_cell.length_c   1.000
_cell.angle_alpha   90.00
_cell.angle_beta   90.00
_cell.angle_gamma   90.00
#
_symmetry.space_group_name_H-M   'P 1'
#
loop_
_entity.id
_entity.type
_entity.pdbx_description
1 polymer ?
#
loop_
_entity_poly.entity_id
_entity_poly.type
_entity_poly.pdbx_seq_one_letter_code
_entity_poly.pdbx_strand_id
1 'polypeptide(L)' 'MNRTYLRLQETEGYLLAAASRIYAARLQAPRSAAVSDDKLMKQAITEAIELAKTIDDVVIADSEVD' A
#
# COMPACT_ATOMS: atom_id res chain seq x y z
N MET A 1 14.83 -7.88 -24.89
CA MET A 1 13.84 -7.79 -23.80
C MET A 1 14.56 -8.00 -22.48
N ASN A 2 14.68 -6.96 -21.66
CA ASN A 2 15.33 -7.06 -20.36
C ASN A 2 14.29 -7.58 -19.36
N ARG A 3 14.34 -8.86 -19.00
CA ARG A 3 13.43 -9.42 -18.00
C ARG A 3 13.88 -8.92 -16.62
N THR A 4 13.02 -8.13 -15.97
CA THR A 4 13.21 -7.78 -14.56
C THR A 4 12.76 -8.96 -13.72
N TYR A 5 13.70 -9.67 -13.10
CA TYR A 5 13.39 -10.66 -12.08
C TYR A 5 13.21 -9.93 -10.76
N LEU A 6 11.97 -9.87 -10.27
CA LEU A 6 11.64 -9.24 -9.00
C LEU A 6 11.23 -10.33 -8.01
N ARG A 7 11.89 -10.37 -6.84
CA ARG A 7 11.45 -11.17 -5.70
C ARG A 7 11.23 -10.20 -4.54
N LEU A 8 9.97 -10.04 -4.16
CA LEU A 8 9.58 -9.25 -3.00
C LEU A 8 9.69 -10.11 -1.74
N GLN A 9 10.04 -9.48 -0.63
CA GLN A 9 9.79 -10.04 0.69
C GLN A 9 8.28 -10.22 0.90
N GLU A 10 7.90 -11.10 1.82
CA GLU A 10 6.49 -11.39 2.06
C GLU A 10 5.71 -10.12 2.50
N THR A 11 6.29 -9.34 3.41
CA THR A 11 5.74 -8.05 3.87
C THR A 11 5.61 -7.03 2.74
N GLU A 12 6.61 -6.95 1.85
CA GLU A 12 6.55 -6.11 0.65
C GLU A 12 5.42 -6.55 -0.30
N GLY A 13 5.17 -7.86 -0.41
CA GLY A 13 4.05 -8.41 -1.17
C GLY A 13 2.68 -8.02 -0.60
N TYR A 14 2.50 -8.08 0.72
CA TYR A 14 1.27 -7.64 1.38
C TYR A 14 1.04 -6.14 1.22
N LEU A 15 2.08 -5.33 1.41
CA LEU A 15 2.02 -3.88 1.21
C LEU A 15 1.71 -3.52 -0.24
N LEU A 16 2.33 -4.21 -1.21
CA LEU A 16 2.04 -4.01 -2.63
C LEU A 16 0.58 -4.33 -2.95
N ALA A 17 0.05 -5.43 -2.43
CA ALA A 17 -1.35 -5.80 -2.65
C ALA A 17 -2.32 -4.74 -2.07
N ALA A 18 -2.07 -4.25 -0.86
CA ALA A 18 -2.87 -3.17 -0.25
C ALA A 18 -2.77 -1.86 -1.05
N ALA A 19 -1.54 -1.41 -1.34
CA ALA A 19 -1.28 -0.19 -2.09
C ALA A 19 -1.90 -0.24 -3.50
N SER A 20 -1.89 -1.40 -4.17
CA SER A 20 -2.50 -1.57 -5.50
C SER A 20 -4.01 -1.30 -5.49
N ARG A 21 -4.72 -1.71 -4.43
CA ARG A 21 -6.17 -1.51 -4.29
C ARG A 21 -6.49 -0.03 -4.06
N ILE A 22 -5.72 0.62 -3.19
CA ILE A 22 -5.84 2.05 -2.90
C ILE A 22 -5.54 2.87 -4.16
N TYR A 23 -4.48 2.52 -4.88
CA TYR A 23 -4.09 3.18 -6.11
C TYR A 23 -5.16 3.03 -7.20
N ALA A 24 -5.69 1.81 -7.39
CA ALA A 24 -6.77 1.56 -8.35
C ALA A 24 -8.02 2.40 -8.03
N ALA A 25 -8.40 2.51 -6.76
CA ALA A 25 -9.51 3.36 -6.34
C ALA A 25 -9.27 4.85 -6.67
N ARG A 26 -8.04 5.35 -6.43
CA ARG A 26 -7.63 6.73 -6.77
C ARG A 26 -7.62 7.00 -8.28
N LEU A 27 -7.26 6.00 -9.08
CA LEU A 27 -7.32 6.12 -10.53
C LEU A 27 -8.75 6.34 -11.03
N GLN A 28 -9.72 5.66 -10.43
CA GLN A 28 -11.14 5.73 -10.79
C GLN A 28 -11.88 6.94 -10.18
N ALA A 29 -11.35 7.52 -9.10
CA ALA A 29 -11.98 8.64 -8.43
C ALA A 29 -12.02 9.89 -9.33
N PRO A 30 -13.16 10.60 -9.42
CA PRO A 30 -13.23 11.87 -10.14
C PRO A 30 -12.33 12.91 -9.47
N ARG A 31 -11.57 13.67 -10.26
CA ARG A 31 -10.60 14.65 -9.76
C ARG A 31 -10.94 16.04 -10.27
N SER A 32 -10.93 17.01 -9.36
CA SER A 32 -11.07 18.44 -9.69
C SER A 32 -9.77 19.06 -10.22
N ALA A 33 -8.63 18.40 -9.98
CA ALA A 33 -7.31 18.85 -10.41
C ALA A 33 -6.49 17.70 -10.99
N ALA A 34 -5.60 18.01 -11.93
CA ALA A 34 -4.65 17.06 -12.47
C ALA A 34 -3.60 16.72 -11.40
N VAL A 35 -3.66 15.50 -10.87
CA VAL A 35 -2.64 14.92 -9.99
C VAL A 35 -1.88 13.89 -10.80
N SER A 36 -0.54 13.94 -10.77
CA SER A 36 0.29 12.98 -11.49
C SER A 36 0.16 11.57 -10.91
N ASP A 37 0.25 10.56 -11.79
CA ASP A 37 0.14 9.15 -11.44
C ASP A 37 1.23 8.74 -10.42
N ASP A 38 2.46 9.23 -10.57
CA ASP A 38 3.54 9.05 -9.60
C ASP A 38 3.18 9.52 -8.19
N LYS A 39 2.49 10.66 -8.09
CA LYS A 39 2.07 11.21 -6.79
C LYS A 39 0.97 10.35 -6.19
N LEU A 40 0.03 9.90 -7.00
CA LEU A 40 -1.04 9.00 -6.55
C LEU A 40 -0.50 7.65 -6.09
N MET A 41 0.49 7.09 -6.79
CA MET A 41 1.13 5.83 -6.43
C MET A 41 1.88 5.95 -5.11
N LYS A 42 2.68 7.02 -4.93
CA LYS A 42 3.38 7.28 -3.67
C LYS A 42 2.40 7.40 -2.50
N GLN A 43 1.33 8.17 -2.68
CA GLN A 43 0.30 8.32 -1.65
C GLN A 43 -0.38 7.00 -1.31
N ALA A 44 -0.69 6.15 -2.30
CA ALA A 44 -1.30 4.84 -2.05
C ALA A 44 -0.38 3.90 -1.25
N ILE A 45 0.94 3.96 -1.49
CA ILE A 45 1.94 3.21 -0.70
C ILE A 45 1.99 3.73 0.74
N THR A 46 2.04 5.06 0.92
CA THR A 46 2.02 5.68 2.26
C THR A 46 0.78 5.27 3.04
N GLU A 47 -0.40 5.34 2.43
CA GLU A 47 -1.67 4.95 3.07
C GLU A 47 -1.71 3.47 3.42
N ALA A 48 -1.16 2.58 2.57
CA ALA A 48 -1.06 1.17 2.90
C ALA A 48 -0.19 0.91 4.14
N ILE A 49 0.91 1.67 4.29
CA ILE A 49 1.78 1.59 5.47
C ILE A 49 1.06 2.12 6.71
N GLU A 50 0.35 3.25 6.60
CA GLU A 50 -0.42 3.82 7.72
C GLU A 50 -1.54 2.87 8.18
N LEU A 51 -2.23 2.20 7.25
CA LEU A 51 -3.21 1.17 7.56
C LEU A 51 -2.57 0.00 8.32
N ALA A 52 -1.42 -0.49 7.86
CA ALA A 52 -0.71 -1.58 8.52
C ALA A 52 -0.30 -1.20 9.95
N LYS A 53 0.25 0.00 10.14
CA LYS A 53 0.59 0.53 11.48
C LYS A 53 -0.63 0.68 12.36
N THR A 54 -1.73 1.21 11.82
CA THR A 54 -2.96 1.37 12.59
C THR A 54 -3.48 0.02 13.08
N ILE A 55 -3.46 -1.00 12.22
CA ILE A 55 -3.86 -2.37 12.58
C ILE A 55 -2.96 -2.91 13.70
N ASP A 56 -1.65 -2.77 13.57
CA ASP A 56 -0.66 -3.16 14.59
C ASP A 56 -0.95 -2.47 15.93
N ASP A 57 -1.22 -1.17 15.90
CA ASP A 57 -1.53 -0.37 17.10
C ASP A 57 -2.85 -0.79 17.79
N VAL A 58 -3.87 -1.25 17.03
CA VAL A 58 -5.19 -1.61 17.60
C VAL A 58 -5.41 -3.12 17.81
N VAL A 59 -4.61 -3.97 17.17
CA VAL A 59 -4.73 -5.42 17.26
C VAL A 59 -3.51 -5.96 17.96
N ILE A 60 -3.61 -6.14 19.28
CA ILE A 60 -2.65 -6.96 20.03
C ILE A 60 -2.89 -8.40 19.60
N ALA A 61 -1.91 -9.02 18.93
CA ALA A 61 -2.01 -10.44 18.63
C ALA A 61 -2.01 -11.24 19.94
N ASP A 62 -2.73 -12.36 20.02
CA ASP A 62 -2.79 -13.21 21.24
C ASP A 62 -1.40 -13.63 21.76
N SER A 63 -0.37 -13.53 20.92
CA SER A 63 1.04 -13.79 21.23
C SER A 63 1.87 -12.57 21.67
N GLU A 64 1.28 -11.38 21.81
CA GLU A 64 1.92 -10.14 22.27
C GLU A 64 1.52 -9.76 23.70
N VAL A 65 0.80 -10.64 24.40
CA VAL A 65 0.46 -10.48 25.81
C VAL A 65 1.59 -11.11 26.65
N ASP A 66 2.46 -10.26 27.21
CA ASP A 66 3.34 -10.62 28.34
C ASP A 66 2.52 -10.92 29.61
#